data_AF-A0A7M3NVL7-F1
#
_entry.id   AF-A0A7M3NVL7-F1
#
_cell.length_a   1.000
_cell.length_b   1.000
_cell.length_c   1.000
_cell.angle_alpha   90.00
_cell.angle_beta   90.00
_cell.angle_gamma   90.00
#
_symmetry.space_group_name_H-M   'P 1'
#
loop_
_entity.id
_entity.type
_entity.pdbx_description
1 polymer ?
#
loop_
_entity_poly.entity_id
_entity_poly.type
_entity_poly.pdbx_seq_one_letter_code
_entity_poly.pdbx_strand_id
1 'polypeptide(L)'
;MFPVIRRNLGVLALGAGSVLVLAGCGESAVSESDTSSGAKGGGTLVMAAVPAENSTDLKASYASVIKMLEKETGRKIEFQKATNYAAVIEGQAHWPPAM
;
A
#
# COMPACT_ATOMS: atom_id res chain seq x y z
N MET A 1 -35.53 -4.74 56.40
CA MET A 1 -34.96 -4.50 55.05
C MET A 1 -33.58 -3.89 55.27
N PHE A 2 -32.54 -4.73 55.32
CA PHE A 2 -31.15 -4.32 55.57
C PHE A 2 -30.35 -4.51 54.28
N PRO A 3 -29.63 -3.51 53.76
CA PRO A 3 -28.74 -3.72 52.62
C PRO A 3 -27.48 -4.47 53.05
N VAL A 4 -27.21 -5.53 52.28
CA VAL A 4 -26.11 -6.48 52.44
C VAL A 4 -24.78 -5.86 52.00
N ILE A 5 -23.83 -5.87 52.94
CA ILE A 5 -22.37 -5.74 52.78
C ILE A 5 -21.83 -6.67 51.69
N ARG A 6 -20.89 -6.21 50.83
CA ARG A 6 -19.65 -6.96 50.50
C ARG A 6 -18.45 -6.05 50.22
N ARG A 7 -17.40 -6.32 50.98
CA ARG A 7 -16.05 -5.71 51.05
C ARG A 7 -15.15 -6.17 49.90
N ASN A 8 -14.19 -5.29 49.58
CA ASN A 8 -12.80 -5.50 49.12
C ASN A 8 -12.47 -6.68 48.19
N LEU A 9 -11.75 -6.41 47.10
CA LEU A 9 -10.31 -6.73 46.91
C LEU A 9 -9.91 -6.34 45.48
N GLY A 10 -8.74 -5.72 45.33
CA GLY A 10 -8.32 -5.09 44.09
C GLY A 10 -7.81 -6.01 42.99
N VAL A 11 -7.50 -5.39 41.86
CA VAL A 11 -6.49 -5.85 40.90
C VAL A 11 -5.79 -4.61 40.36
N LEU A 12 -4.65 -4.29 40.95
CA LEU A 12 -3.63 -3.40 40.41
C LEU A 12 -2.57 -4.30 39.79
N ALA A 13 -2.64 -4.58 38.48
CA ALA A 13 -1.55 -5.21 37.75
C ALA A 13 -1.71 -5.07 36.22
N LEU A 14 -0.58 -4.74 35.57
CA LEU A 14 -0.27 -4.89 34.15
C LEU A 14 -0.89 -3.88 33.15
N GLY A 15 -0.34 -2.67 33.14
CA GLY A 15 -0.48 -1.70 32.05
C GLY A 15 0.86 -1.28 31.46
N ALA A 16 1.80 -2.21 31.24
CA ALA A 16 3.13 -1.94 30.68
C ALA A 16 3.42 -2.82 29.46
N GLY A 17 2.52 -2.78 28.46
CA GLY A 17 2.65 -3.62 27.26
C GLY A 17 2.19 -2.99 25.94
N SER A 18 1.83 -1.71 25.90
CA SER A 18 1.14 -1.14 24.73
C SER A 18 2.02 -0.37 23.73
N VAL A 19 3.35 -0.38 23.86
CA VAL A 19 4.24 0.45 23.00
C VAL A 19 4.64 -0.22 21.68
N LEU A 20 4.36 -1.51 21.47
CA LEU A 20 4.83 -2.25 20.29
C LEU A 20 3.83 -2.33 19.11
N VAL A 21 2.66 -1.72 19.20
CA VAL A 21 1.60 -1.89 18.17
C VAL A 21 1.65 -0.83 17.05
N LEU A 22 2.54 0.16 17.11
CA LEU A 22 2.59 1.23 16.10
C LEU A 22 3.27 0.87 14.76
N ALA A 23 3.79 -0.36 14.58
CA ALA A 23 4.37 -0.77 13.30
C ALA A 23 3.33 -1.31 12.27
N GLY A 24 2.03 -1.27 12.59
CA GLY A 24 1.00 -2.00 11.85
C GLY A 24 -0.15 -1.18 11.26
N CYS A 25 -0.14 0.15 11.25
CA CYS A 25 -1.19 0.94 10.59
C CYS A 25 -0.98 1.01 9.06
N GLY A 26 -1.19 -0.13 8.42
CA GLY A 26 -1.47 -0.32 7.01
C GLY A 26 -2.51 -1.43 6.87
N GLU A 27 -3.66 -1.25 7.52
CA GLU A 27 -4.82 -2.15 7.51
C GLU A 27 -5.48 -2.11 6.12
N SER A 28 -4.86 -2.76 5.16
CA SER A 28 -5.49 -3.20 3.92
C SER A 28 -4.93 -4.58 3.65
N ALA A 29 -5.74 -5.58 4.02
CA ALA A 29 -5.48 -7.02 3.96
C ALA A 29 -4.67 -7.60 5.13
N VAL A 30 -5.37 -8.02 6.18
CA VAL A 30 -5.04 -9.30 6.82
C VAL A 30 -6.31 -10.08 7.16
N SER A 31 -6.51 -11.17 6.44
CA SER A 31 -7.23 -12.34 6.92
C SER A 31 -6.37 -13.54 6.56
N GLU A 32 -5.77 -14.11 7.61
CA GLU A 32 -5.22 -15.46 7.78
C GLU A 32 -4.59 -16.20 6.58
N SER A 33 -3.37 -16.69 6.85
CA SER A 33 -2.70 -17.84 6.21
C SER A 33 -2.24 -17.71 4.75
N ASP A 34 -1.06 -17.13 4.55
CA ASP A 34 0.10 -17.92 4.12
C ASP A 34 1.38 -17.10 4.28
N THR A 35 2.34 -17.69 5.01
CA THR A 35 3.70 -17.16 5.17
C THR A 35 4.48 -17.37 3.87
N SER A 36 4.17 -16.59 2.84
CA SER A 36 5.10 -16.23 1.78
C SER A 36 4.52 -15.08 0.96
N SER A 37 5.05 -13.87 1.15
CA SER A 37 4.87 -12.81 0.17
C SER A 37 6.12 -11.95 0.14
N GLY A 38 7.25 -12.62 -0.15
CA GLY A 38 8.15 -11.99 -1.11
C GLY A 38 7.32 -11.78 -2.37
N ALA A 39 6.93 -10.54 -2.63
CA ALA A 39 6.15 -10.13 -3.79
C ALA A 39 6.97 -10.30 -5.08
N LYS A 40 7.37 -11.54 -5.40
CA LYS A 40 7.56 -12.01 -6.77
C LYS A 40 6.20 -12.41 -7.33
N GLY A 41 5.22 -11.50 -7.20
CA GLY A 41 3.93 -11.63 -7.86
C GLY A 41 4.11 -11.15 -9.28
N GLY A 42 3.97 -12.07 -10.25
CA GLY A 42 4.12 -11.87 -11.69
C GLY A 42 3.05 -10.97 -12.33
N GLY A 43 2.69 -9.87 -11.67
CA GLY A 43 1.81 -8.84 -12.18
C GLY A 43 2.55 -7.73 -12.92
N THR A 44 1.86 -7.04 -13.80
CA THR A 44 2.35 -5.82 -14.48
C THR A 44 2.33 -4.63 -13.49
N LEU A 45 3.34 -3.76 -13.51
CA LEU A 45 3.28 -2.43 -12.89
C LEU A 45 2.83 -1.44 -13.96
N VAL A 46 1.83 -0.62 -13.67
CA VAL A 46 1.44 0.47 -14.57
C VAL A 46 2.16 1.74 -14.14
N MET A 47 2.88 2.37 -15.07
CA MET A 47 3.56 3.65 -14.89
C MET A 47 2.86 4.71 -15.73
N ALA A 48 2.09 5.58 -15.06
CA ALA A 48 1.45 6.72 -15.71
C ALA A 48 2.35 7.95 -15.68
N ALA A 49 2.42 8.70 -16.79
CA ALA A 49 3.15 9.96 -16.88
C ALA A 49 2.32 11.04 -17.57
N VAL A 50 2.39 12.27 -17.05
CA VAL A 50 1.79 13.46 -17.66
C VAL A 50 2.78 14.03 -18.69
N PRO A 51 2.36 14.35 -19.92
CA PRO A 51 3.25 14.91 -20.94
C PRO A 51 3.82 16.25 -20.52
N ALA A 52 5.13 16.43 -20.71
CA ALA A 52 5.71 17.77 -20.70
C ALA A 52 5.39 18.46 -22.03
N GLU A 53 5.05 19.74 -22.00
CA GLU A 53 4.63 20.57 -23.15
C GLU A 53 5.59 20.51 -24.36
N ASN A 54 6.86 20.17 -24.14
CA ASN A 54 7.90 20.13 -25.18
C ASN A 54 8.25 18.71 -25.66
N SER A 55 7.56 17.66 -25.18
CA SER A 55 7.96 16.27 -25.41
C SER A 55 7.11 15.62 -26.51
N THR A 56 7.72 15.41 -27.69
CA THR A 56 7.08 14.73 -28.84
C THR A 56 7.01 13.21 -28.67
N ASP A 57 7.97 12.60 -27.95
CA ASP A 57 7.92 11.17 -27.58
C ASP A 57 8.15 10.99 -26.07
N LEU A 58 7.03 10.97 -25.34
CA LEU A 58 7.03 10.86 -23.88
C LEU A 58 7.56 9.50 -23.42
N LYS A 59 7.20 8.40 -24.09
CA LYS A 59 7.60 7.05 -23.66
C LYS A 59 9.10 6.84 -23.85
N ALA A 60 9.67 7.31 -24.96
CA ALA A 60 11.12 7.25 -25.18
C ALA A 60 11.91 7.94 -24.05
N SER A 61 11.38 9.05 -23.54
CA SER A 61 12.00 9.80 -22.44
C SER A 61 12.06 9.00 -21.11
N TYR A 62 11.19 8.00 -20.93
CA TYR A 62 11.17 7.13 -19.74
C TYR A 62 11.81 5.75 -19.97
N ALA A 63 12.34 5.45 -21.16
CA ALA A 63 12.82 4.12 -21.51
C ALA A 63 13.88 3.58 -20.52
N SER A 64 14.83 4.42 -20.11
CA SER A 64 15.87 4.04 -19.15
C SER A 64 15.31 3.72 -17.76
N VAL A 65 14.30 4.48 -17.31
CA VAL A 65 13.63 4.27 -16.01
C VAL A 65 12.79 3.00 -16.04
N ILE A 66 12.02 2.80 -17.11
CA ILE A 66 11.23 1.58 -17.33
C ILE A 66 12.14 0.35 -17.27
N LYS A 67 13.25 0.36 -18.02
CA LYS A 67 14.19 -0.77 -18.04
C LYS A 67 14.81 -1.06 -16.67
N MET A 68 15.13 -0.01 -15.91
CA MET A 68 15.63 -0.16 -14.54
C MET A 68 14.58 -0.80 -13.65
N LEU A 69 13.34 -0.30 -13.67
CA LEU A 69 12.24 -0.86 -12.88
C LEU A 69 11.97 -2.32 -13.26
N GLU A 70 11.89 -2.67 -14.54
CA GLU A 70 11.72 -4.07 -14.98
C GLU A 70 12.80 -4.99 -14.43
N LYS A 71 14.06 -4.53 -14.47
CA LYS A 71 15.21 -5.29 -13.97
C LYS A 71 15.15 -5.48 -12.44
N GLU A 72 14.90 -4.41 -11.70
CA GLU A 72 14.96 -4.42 -10.24
C GLU A 72 13.71 -5.05 -9.61
N THR A 73 12.54 -4.89 -10.22
CA THR A 73 11.29 -5.46 -9.71
C THR A 73 10.99 -6.85 -10.29
N GLY A 74 11.60 -7.23 -11.41
CA GLY A 74 11.28 -8.47 -12.14
C GLY A 74 9.84 -8.49 -12.68
N ARG A 75 9.21 -7.31 -12.85
CA ARG A 75 7.81 -7.16 -13.30
C ARG A 75 7.80 -6.39 -14.61
N LYS A 76 6.85 -6.73 -15.49
CA LYS A 76 6.60 -5.96 -16.72
C LYS A 76 6.10 -4.56 -16.35
N ILE A 77 6.61 -3.53 -17.01
CA ILE A 77 6.07 -2.16 -16.85
C ILE A 77 5.17 -1.84 -18.05
N GLU A 78 3.93 -1.43 -17.78
CA GLU A 78 3.03 -0.84 -18.76
C GLU A 78 3.05 0.68 -18.63
N PHE A 79 3.51 1.36 -19.67
CA PHE A 79 3.55 2.83 -19.69
C PHE A 79 2.22 3.40 -20.18
N GLN A 80 1.61 4.28 -19.38
CA GLN A 80 0.39 5.00 -19.73
C GLN A 80 0.64 6.51 -19.81
N LYS A 81 0.20 7.11 -20.92
CA LYS A 81 0.20 8.57 -21.08
C LYS A 81 -1.08 9.12 -20.45
N ALA A 82 -0.96 9.82 -19.32
CA ALA A 82 -2.10 10.47 -18.69
C ALA A 82 -2.48 11.75 -19.44
N THR A 83 -3.77 12.08 -19.45
CA THR A 83 -4.28 13.30 -20.10
C THR A 83 -4.07 14.55 -19.26
N ASN A 84 -4.06 14.42 -17.94
CA ASN A 84 -3.80 15.49 -16.97
C ASN A 84 -3.38 14.88 -15.61
N TYR A 85 -3.03 15.74 -14.65
CA TYR A 85 -2.64 15.32 -13.30
C TYR A 85 -3.78 14.66 -12.51
N ALA A 86 -5.01 15.17 -12.63
CA ALA A 86 -6.15 14.60 -11.93
C ALA A 86 -6.39 13.13 -12.34
N ALA A 87 -6.18 12.78 -13.61
CA ALA A 87 -6.29 11.40 -14.08
C ALA A 87 -5.30 10.46 -13.40
N VAL A 88 -4.07 10.92 -13.10
CA VAL A 88 -3.09 10.13 -12.34
C VAL A 88 -3.53 9.97 -10.89
N ILE A 89 -4.01 11.04 -10.27
CA ILE A 89 -4.47 11.05 -8.88
C ILE A 89 -5.67 10.13 -8.70
N GLU A 90 -6.69 10.27 -9.55
CA GLU A 90 -7.89 9.43 -9.50
C GLU A 90 -7.57 7.97 -9.84
N GLY A 91 -6.63 7.73 -10.76
CA GLY A 91 -6.15 6.38 -11.03
C GLY A 91 -5.51 5.72 -9.79
N GLN A 92 -4.77 6.49 -8.98
CA GLN A 92 -4.20 5.98 -7.73
C GLN A 92 -5.24 5.83 -6.62
N ALA A 93 -6.17 6.79 -6.50
CA ALA A 93 -7.21 6.80 -5.48
C ALA A 93 -8.29 5.72 -5.71
N HIS A 94 -8.59 5.43 -6.97
CA HIS A 94 -9.65 4.51 -7.40
C HIS A 94 -9.11 3.37 -8.26
N TRP A 95 -7.91 2.89 -7.95
CA TRP A 95 -7.27 1.82 -8.70
C TRP A 95 -8.16 0.57 -8.73
N PRO A 96 -8.60 0.10 -9.92
CA PRO A 96 -9.44 -1.09 -9.99
C PRO A 96 -8.64 -2.31 -9.49
N PRO A 97 -9.28 -3.26 -8.79
CA PRO A 97 -8.63 -4.51 -8.44
C PRO A 97 -8.12 -5.18 -9.72
N ALA A 98 -6.88 -5.66 -9.69
CA ALA A 98 -6.22 -6.27 -10.83
C ALA A 98 -7.13 -7.34 -11.46
N MET A 99 -7.41 -7.21 -12.76
CA MET A 99 -8.15 -8.19 -13.56
C MET A 99 -7.30 -9.44 -13.81
#